data_AF-A0A2K1E1R2-F1
#
_entry.id   AF-A0A2K1E1R2-F1
#
_cell.length_a   1.000
_cell.length_b   1.000
_cell.length_c   1.000
_cell.angle_alpha   90.00
_cell.angle_beta   90.00
_cell.angle_gamma   90.00
#
_symmetry.space_group_name_H-M   'P 1'
#
loop_
_entity.id
_entity.type
_entity.pdbx_description
1 polymer ?
#
loop_
_entity_poly.entity_id
_entity_poly.type
_entity_poly.pdbx_seq_one_letter_code
_entity_poly.pdbx_strand_id
1 'polypeptide(L)'
;MSDRSEREAGRSFMPKFDDKGLLSAVVVHHETRDVLMVAFMDAEALNATRETGVAHFHSRSRGKLWKKGESSGNILKVHEILVDCDQDALVLSCTPAGPTCHTGARSCFYRVLQDDALEPVKT
;
A
#
# COMPACT_ATOMS: atom_id res chain seq x y z
N MET A 1 -2.01 31.42 0.64
CA MET A 1 -1.81 30.13 1.34
C MET A 1 -0.46 29.60 0.89
N SER A 2 0.35 29.03 1.78
CA SER A 2 1.60 28.36 1.38
C SER A 2 1.29 27.00 0.78
N ASP A 3 2.19 26.48 -0.05
CA ASP A 3 2.05 25.11 -0.62
C ASP A 3 1.86 24.05 0.47
N ARG A 4 2.48 24.26 1.64
CA ARG A 4 2.29 23.42 2.81
C ARG A 4 0.85 23.45 3.32
N SER A 5 0.27 24.64 3.52
CA SER A 5 -1.11 24.76 4.00
C SER A 5 -2.14 24.21 3.01
N GLU A 6 -1.88 24.34 1.71
CA GLU A 6 -2.73 23.74 0.67
C GLU A 6 -2.63 22.21 0.69
N ARG A 7 -1.43 21.65 0.87
CA ARG A 7 -1.25 20.20 0.98
C ARG A 7 -1.92 19.61 2.23
N GLU A 8 -1.78 20.29 3.38
CA GLU A 8 -2.26 19.78 4.66
C GLU A 8 -3.79 19.92 4.85
N ALA A 9 -4.39 20.99 4.35
CA ALA A 9 -5.79 21.32 4.62
C ALA A 9 -6.63 21.65 3.38
N GLY A 10 -5.99 21.77 2.21
CA GLY A 10 -6.67 22.05 0.95
C GLY A 10 -7.41 20.82 0.40
N ARG A 11 -8.04 20.99 -0.76
CA ARG A 11 -8.75 19.92 -1.47
C ARG A 11 -7.95 19.36 -2.65
N SER A 12 -6.81 19.96 -2.93
CA SER A 12 -5.93 19.55 -4.02
C SER A 12 -5.15 18.31 -3.60
N PHE A 13 -5.17 17.28 -4.45
CA PHE A 13 -4.29 16.13 -4.27
C PHE A 13 -2.90 16.47 -4.81
N MET A 14 -1.93 16.59 -3.90
CA MET A 14 -0.54 17.01 -4.10
C MET A 14 0.40 15.99 -3.41
N PRO A 15 0.49 14.74 -3.93
CA PRO A 15 1.30 13.70 -3.30
C PRO A 15 2.75 14.13 -3.20
N LYS A 16 3.34 13.87 -2.04
CA LYS A 16 4.70 14.21 -1.69
C LYS A 16 5.52 12.93 -1.73
N PHE A 17 6.51 12.92 -2.62
CA PHE A 17 7.46 11.82 -2.73
C PHE A 17 8.75 12.19 -1.98
N ASP A 18 9.44 11.19 -1.44
CA ASP A 18 10.76 11.33 -0.83
C ASP A 18 11.85 11.62 -1.88
N ASP A 19 13.10 11.75 -1.44
CA ASP A 19 14.25 12.01 -2.31
C ASP A 19 14.52 10.89 -3.34
N LYS A 20 13.87 9.72 -3.18
CA LYS A 20 13.94 8.58 -4.11
C LYS A 20 12.73 8.51 -5.03
N GLY A 21 11.83 9.50 -4.97
CA GLY A 21 10.60 9.53 -5.74
C GLY A 21 9.54 8.54 -5.23
N LEU A 22 9.56 8.18 -3.95
CA LEU A 22 8.67 7.19 -3.35
C LEU A 22 7.78 7.77 -2.25
N LEU A 23 6.58 7.22 -2.12
CA LEU A 23 5.71 7.38 -0.95
C LEU A 23 5.35 6.01 -0.36
N SER A 24 4.89 6.00 0.89
CA SER A 24 4.50 4.75 1.57
C SER A 24 3.06 4.37 1.26
N ALA A 25 2.80 3.07 1.06
CA ALA A 25 1.46 2.55 0.86
C ALA A 25 1.20 1.39 1.84
N VAL A 26 0.26 1.60 2.76
CA VAL A 26 -0.27 0.57 3.65
C VAL A 26 -1.49 -0.03 2.98
N VAL A 27 -1.53 -1.35 2.79
CA VAL A 27 -2.71 -2.04 2.29
C VAL A 27 -3.47 -2.61 3.46
N VAL A 28 -4.76 -2.29 3.56
CA VAL A 28 -5.67 -2.89 4.55
C VAL A 28 -6.78 -3.66 3.85
N HIS A 29 -7.31 -4.68 4.52
CA HIS A 29 -8.49 -5.38 4.03
C HIS A 29 -9.72 -4.48 4.16
N HIS A 30 -10.51 -4.37 3.10
CA HIS A 30 -11.65 -3.46 3.04
C HIS A 30 -12.68 -3.73 4.16
N GLU A 31 -13.03 -4.99 4.37
CA GLU A 31 -14.04 -5.38 5.36
C GLU A 31 -13.47 -5.51 6.79
N THR A 32 -12.43 -6.32 6.99
CA THR A 32 -11.90 -6.62 8.33
C THR A 32 -10.95 -5.56 8.89
N ARG A 33 -10.46 -4.64 8.05
CA ARG A 33 -9.43 -3.65 8.39
C ARG A 33 -8.08 -4.22 8.80
N ASP A 34 -7.85 -5.52 8.60
CA ASP A 34 -6.54 -6.13 8.81
C ASP A 34 -5.49 -5.48 7.92
N VAL A 35 -4.31 -5.15 8.46
CA VAL A 35 -3.17 -4.74 7.64
C VAL A 35 -2.70 -5.95 6.85
N LEU A 36 -2.67 -5.83 5.53
CA LEU A 36 -2.30 -6.90 4.60
C LEU A 36 -0.82 -6.84 4.22
N MET A 37 -0.32 -5.66 3.86
CA MET A 37 1.08 -5.45 3.51
C MET A 37 1.44 -3.96 3.53
N VAL A 38 2.74 -3.68 3.48
CA VAL A 38 3.29 -2.35 3.21
C VAL A 38 4.19 -2.44 1.99
N ALA A 39 4.12 -1.44 1.13
CA ALA A 39 4.98 -1.27 -0.03
C ALA A 39 5.18 0.22 -0.33
N PHE A 40 5.92 0.51 -1.41
CA PHE A 40 6.21 1.87 -1.85
C PHE A 40 5.60 2.10 -3.22
N MET A 41 5.21 3.33 -3.51
CA MET A 41 4.71 3.75 -4.81
C MET A 41 5.52 4.96 -5.29
N ASP A 42 5.94 4.93 -6.54
CA ASP A 42 6.33 6.13 -7.28
C ASP A 42 5.08 6.72 -7.97
N ALA A 43 5.28 7.81 -8.72
CA ALA A 43 4.20 8.44 -9.48
C ALA A 43 3.57 7.48 -10.52
N GLU A 44 4.36 6.62 -11.15
CA GLU A 44 3.87 5.63 -12.12
C GLU A 44 2.94 4.61 -11.45
N ALA A 45 3.37 4.02 -10.33
CA ALA A 45 2.58 3.05 -9.57
C ALA A 45 1.29 3.64 -9.01
N LEU A 46 1.33 4.88 -8.51
CA LEU A 46 0.14 5.58 -8.04
C LEU A 46 -0.87 5.82 -9.17
N ASN A 47 -0.41 6.29 -10.33
CA ASN A 47 -1.28 6.52 -11.48
C ASN A 47 -1.88 5.21 -12.01
N ALA A 48 -1.05 4.17 -12.20
CA ALA A 48 -1.53 2.86 -12.63
C ALA A 48 -2.56 2.27 -11.65
N THR A 49 -2.37 2.49 -10.34
CA THR A 49 -3.35 2.05 -9.33
C THR A 49 -4.68 2.75 -9.47
N ARG A 50 -4.68 4.08 -9.66
CA ARG A 50 -5.89 4.89 -9.86
C ARG A 50 -6.62 4.54 -11.15
N GLU A 51 -5.87 4.27 -12.22
CA GLU A 51 -6.42 3.94 -13.54
C GLU A 51 -7.04 2.54 -13.58
N THR A 52 -6.36 1.55 -12.98
CA THR A 52 -6.76 0.14 -13.10
C THR A 52 -7.69 -0.34 -11.99
N GLY A 53 -7.75 0.37 -10.86
CA GLY A 53 -8.41 -0.09 -9.64
C GLY A 53 -7.73 -1.30 -8.99
N VAL A 54 -6.47 -1.58 -9.34
CA VAL A 54 -5.65 -2.68 -8.78
C VAL A 54 -4.38 -2.09 -8.19
N ALA A 55 -3.94 -2.59 -7.03
CA ALA A 55 -2.73 -2.08 -6.40
C ALA A 55 -1.47 -2.36 -7.25
N HIS A 56 -0.77 -1.29 -7.62
CA HIS A 56 0.54 -1.30 -8.23
C HIS A 56 1.56 -0.69 -7.27
N PHE A 57 2.79 -1.17 -7.29
CA PHE A 57 3.85 -0.71 -6.40
C PHE A 57 5.15 -0.52 -7.18
N HIS A 58 6.06 0.26 -6.63
CA HIS A 58 7.44 0.35 -7.10
C HIS A 58 8.31 -0.68 -6.35
N SER A 59 8.93 -1.59 -7.08
CA SER A 59 9.85 -2.57 -6.50
C SER A 59 11.23 -1.96 -6.31
N ARG A 60 11.56 -1.49 -5.10
CA ARG A 60 12.85 -0.86 -4.80
C ARG A 60 14.08 -1.70 -5.17
N SER A 61 13.97 -3.03 -5.08
CA SER A 61 15.06 -3.95 -5.45
C SER A 61 15.18 -4.16 -6.97
N ARG A 62 14.09 -4.01 -7.73
CA ARG A 62 14.07 -4.19 -9.19
C ARG A 62 14.03 -2.87 -9.97
N GLY A 63 13.86 -1.75 -9.27
CA GLY A 63 13.78 -0.40 -9.84
C GLY A 63 12.64 -0.23 -10.86
N LYS A 64 11.50 -0.93 -10.68
CA LYS A 64 10.43 -0.94 -11.68
C LYS A 64 9.03 -1.11 -11.08
N LEU A 65 8.04 -0.70 -11.85
CA LEU A 65 6.62 -0.96 -11.62
C LEU A 65 6.33 -2.44 -11.41
N TRP A 66 5.42 -2.73 -10.49
CA TRP A 66 4.96 -4.06 -10.18
C TRP A 66 3.47 -4.05 -9.87
N LYS A 67 2.69 -4.72 -10.73
CA LYS A 67 1.28 -5.01 -10.45
C LYS A 67 1.18 -6.16 -9.44
N LYS A 68 0.56 -5.91 -8.28
CA LYS A 68 0.40 -6.96 -7.27
C LYS A 68 -0.42 -8.12 -7.85
N GLY A 69 0.14 -9.32 -7.76
CA GLY A 69 -0.51 -10.53 -8.26
C GLY A 69 -0.35 -10.79 -9.76
N GLU A 70 0.48 -10.02 -10.48
CA GLU A 70 0.69 -10.21 -11.93
C GLU A 70 1.06 -11.66 -12.30
N SER A 71 1.92 -12.31 -11.52
CA SER A 71 2.31 -13.71 -11.77
C SER A 71 1.43 -14.73 -11.05
N SER A 72 0.85 -14.37 -9.89
CA SER A 72 0.17 -15.33 -9.01
C SER A 72 -1.36 -15.28 -9.08
N GLY A 73 -1.97 -14.31 -9.77
CA GLY A 73 -3.41 -14.05 -9.75
C GLY A 73 -3.93 -13.38 -8.47
N ASN A 74 -3.17 -13.41 -7.36
CA ASN A 74 -3.50 -12.77 -6.07
C ASN A 74 -3.41 -11.23 -6.13
N ILE A 75 -4.27 -10.62 -6.95
CA ILE A 75 -4.44 -9.17 -7.09
C ILE A 75 -5.07 -8.58 -5.83
N LEU A 76 -4.87 -7.28 -5.64
CA LEU A 76 -5.55 -6.48 -4.62
C LEU A 76 -6.43 -5.46 -5.34
N LYS A 77 -7.75 -5.68 -5.33
CA LYS A 77 -8.72 -4.73 -5.88
C LYS A 77 -8.86 -3.56 -4.91
N VAL A 78 -8.59 -2.34 -5.36
CA VAL A 78 -8.68 -1.12 -4.55
C VAL A 78 -10.12 -0.62 -4.55
N HIS A 79 -10.65 -0.33 -3.37
CA HIS A 79 -11.96 0.30 -3.19
C HIS A 79 -11.86 1.76 -2.77
N GLU A 80 -10.83 2.09 -2.00
CA GLU A 80 -10.62 3.43 -1.47
C GLU A 80 -9.12 3.67 -1.26
N ILE A 81 -8.69 4.92 -1.46
CA ILE A 81 -7.33 5.40 -1.17
C ILE A 81 -7.47 6.54 -0.18
N LEU A 82 -7.04 6.32 1.06
CA LEU A 82 -6.93 7.36 2.07
C LEU A 82 -5.53 7.98 1.96
N VAL A 83 -5.46 9.29 2.19
CA VAL A 83 -4.24 10.08 2.11
C VAL A 83 -3.95 10.64 3.51
N ASP A 84 -2.70 10.59 3.97
CA ASP A 84 -2.30 11.19 5.23
C ASP A 84 -2.18 12.71 5.15
N CYS A 85 -1.83 13.36 6.27
CA CYS A 85 -1.98 14.81 6.40
C CYS A 85 -1.01 15.60 5.50
N ASP A 86 0.22 15.16 5.27
CA ASP A 86 1.16 15.83 4.37
C ASP A 86 1.41 15.08 3.06
N GLN A 87 0.51 14.13 2.76
CA GLN A 87 0.37 13.41 1.51
C GLN A 87 1.60 12.60 1.08
N ASP A 88 2.41 12.11 2.03
CA ASP A 88 3.53 11.19 1.77
C ASP A 88 3.27 9.72 2.19
N ALA A 89 2.08 9.44 2.71
CA ALA A 89 1.60 8.08 2.90
C ALA A 89 0.14 7.89 2.47
N LEU A 90 -0.13 6.69 1.96
CA LEU A 90 -1.45 6.25 1.54
C LEU A 90 -1.89 5.00 2.30
N VAL A 91 -3.20 4.89 2.52
CA VAL A 91 -3.85 3.63 2.88
C VAL A 91 -4.71 3.16 1.70
N LEU A 92 -4.39 1.99 1.16
CA LEU A 92 -5.18 1.32 0.13
C LEU A 92 -6.12 0.32 0.81
N SER A 93 -7.42 0.61 0.81
CA SER A 93 -8.44 -0.32 1.27
C SER A 93 -8.81 -1.28 0.14
N CYS A 94 -8.47 -2.56 0.30
CA CYS A 94 -8.50 -3.54 -0.78
C CYS A 94 -9.27 -4.82 -0.45
N THR A 95 -9.82 -5.47 -1.48
CA THR A 95 -10.21 -6.89 -1.42
C THR A 95 -9.14 -7.74 -2.09
N PRO A 96 -8.51 -8.70 -1.38
CA PRO A 96 -7.55 -9.62 -1.97
C PRO A 96 -8.24 -10.76 -2.73
N ALA A 97 -7.70 -11.14 -3.90
CA ALA A 97 -8.18 -12.30 -4.68
C ALA A 97 -7.61 -13.65 -4.20
N GLY A 98 -6.74 -13.64 -3.19
CA GLY A 98 -6.05 -14.80 -2.63
C GLY A 98 -5.05 -14.35 -1.56
N PRO A 99 -4.10 -15.21 -1.15
CA PRO A 99 -3.07 -14.82 -0.20
C PRO A 99 -2.29 -13.57 -0.64
N THR A 100 -2.21 -12.56 0.24
CA THR A 100 -1.43 -11.36 -0.06
C THR A 100 0.06 -11.67 -0.07
N CYS A 101 0.52 -12.50 0.88
CA CYS A 101 1.92 -12.83 1.07
C CYS A 101 2.37 -13.98 0.16
N HIS A 102 3.61 -13.93 -0.31
CA HIS A 102 4.23 -15.00 -1.10
C HIS A 102 4.42 -16.31 -0.31
N THR A 103 4.29 -16.29 1.01
CA THR A 103 4.34 -17.47 1.87
C THR A 103 3.02 -18.26 1.87
N GLY A 104 1.97 -17.74 1.23
CA GLY A 104 0.62 -18.29 1.31
C GLY A 104 -0.23 -17.72 2.45
N ALA A 105 0.34 -16.85 3.29
CA ALA A 105 -0.42 -16.16 4.34
C ALA A 105 -1.33 -15.04 3.77
N ARG A 106 -2.49 -14.84 4.41
CA ARG A 106 -3.46 -13.78 4.06
C ARG A 106 -2.84 -12.38 4.15
N SER A 107 -2.01 -12.14 5.17
CA SER A 107 -1.27 -10.90 5.42
C SER A 107 0.22 -11.20 5.51
N CYS A 108 1.07 -10.23 5.14
CA CYS A 108 2.50 -10.24 5.45
C CYS A 108 2.77 -10.19 6.96
N PHE A 109 1.82 -9.67 7.74
CA PHE A 109 1.88 -9.55 9.20
C PHE A 109 1.27 -10.78 9.89
N TYR A 110 1.67 -11.98 9.45
CA TYR A 110 1.17 -13.26 9.97
C TYR A 110 1.85 -13.72 11.27
N ARG A 111 2.77 -12.92 11.82
CA ARG A 111 3.49 -13.18 13.06
C ARG A 111 3.41 -11.97 13.99
N VAL A 112 3.37 -12.23 15.28
CA VAL A 112 3.42 -11.24 16.37
C VAL A 112 4.74 -11.41 17.14
N LEU A 113 5.31 -10.30 17.59
CA LEU A 113 6.47 -10.30 18.48
C LEU A 113 5.99 -10.59 19.91
N GLN A 114 6.50 -11.66 20.51
CA GLN A 114 6.30 -11.99 21.93
C GLN A 114 7.67 -12.18 22.57
N ASP A 115 8.04 -11.27 23.47
CA ASP A 115 9.40 -11.14 23.98
C ASP A 115 10.41 -11.06 22.81
N ASP A 116 11.39 -11.97 22.77
CA ASP A 116 12.37 -12.11 21.68
C ASP A 116 12.01 -13.21 20.66
N ALA A 117 10.76 -13.69 20.66
CA ALA A 117 10.25 -14.73 19.77
C ALA A 117 9.17 -14.21 18.80
N LEU A 118 9.04 -14.89 17.65
CA LEU A 118 8.00 -14.61 16.65
C LEU A 118 6.97 -15.74 16.65
N GLU A 119 5.77 -15.44 17.12
CA GLU A 119 4.66 -16.40 17.17
C GLU A 119 3.64 -16.15 16.05
N PRO A 120 2.98 -17.17 15.49
CA PRO A 120 1.92 -16.97 14.51
C PRO A 120 0.75 -16.17 15.10
N VAL A 121 0.17 -15.26 14.31
CA VAL A 121 -1.10 -14.62 14.68
C VAL A 121 -2.19 -15.70 14.70
N LYS A 122 -2.89 -15.82 15.83
CA LYS A 122 -4.05 -16.71 15.95
C LYS A 122 -5.24 -16.05 15.25
N THR A 123 -5.61 -16.59 14.09
CA THR A 123 -6.87 -16.28 13.38
C THR A 123 -8.08 -16.80 14.12
#